data_AF-B9R8Z4-F1
#
_entry.id   AF-B9R8Z4-F1
#
_cell.length_a   1.000
_cell.length_b   1.000
_cell.length_c   1.000
_cell.angle_alpha   90.00
_cell.angle_beta   90.00
_cell.angle_gamma   90.00
#
_symmetry.space_group_name_H-M   'P 1'
#
loop_
_entity.id
_entity.type
_entity.pdbx_description
1 polymer ?
#
loop_
_entity_poly.entity_id
_entity_poly.type
_entity_poly.pdbx_seq_one_letter_code
_entity_poly.pdbx_strand_id
1 'polypeptide(L)'
;MAGNRWIRPEVYPLFAAMGVAVGICSFQLVRNICINPEVRVNKQNRAAGVLENFKEGEKYSENFLRKFVRNKTPEIMPSINRFFTEPN
;
A
#
# COMPACT_ATOMS: atom_id res chain seq x y z
N MET A 1 15.89 -5.28 34.07
CA MET A 1 14.76 -4.74 33.28
C MET A 1 15.20 -3.44 32.60
N ALA A 2 16.07 -3.51 31.58
CA ALA A 2 16.70 -2.34 30.95
C ALA A 2 15.90 -1.73 29.78
N GLY A 3 14.93 -2.47 29.21
CA GLY A 3 14.13 -2.02 28.06
C GLY A 3 13.15 -0.88 28.39
N ASN A 4 12.60 -0.87 29.60
CA ASN A 4 11.54 0.08 29.99
C ASN A 4 12.06 1.48 30.31
N ARG A 5 13.39 1.67 30.42
CA ARG A 5 13.98 3.00 30.70
C ARG A 5 13.94 3.92 29.48
N TRP A 6 13.91 3.34 28.27
CA TRP A 6 14.01 4.06 26.99
C TRP A 6 12.69 4.11 26.21
N ILE A 7 11.73 3.24 26.55
CA ILE A 7 10.39 3.26 25.97
C ILE A 7 9.50 4.09 26.88
N ARG A 8 9.49 5.40 26.66
CA ARG A 8 8.60 6.32 27.36
C ARG A 8 7.35 6.59 26.51
N PRO A 9 6.20 6.91 27.13
CA PRO A 9 4.95 7.18 26.42
C PRO A 9 5.07 8.25 25.33
N GLU A 10 5.93 9.23 25.54
CA GLU A 10 6.16 10.35 24.60
C GLU A 10 6.81 9.89 23.28
N VAL A 11 7.45 8.71 23.27
CA VAL A 11 8.14 8.17 22.09
C VAL A 11 7.21 7.31 21.23
N TYR A 12 6.08 6.83 21.75
CA TYR A 12 5.11 6.04 20.97
C TYR A 12 4.61 6.74 19.70
N PRO A 13 4.21 8.02 19.69
CA PRO A 13 3.81 8.70 18.45
C PRO A 13 4.95 8.81 17.43
N LEU A 14 6.20 9.00 17.90
CA LEU A 14 7.38 9.04 17.02
C LEU A 14 7.65 7.67 16.39
N PHE A 15 7.57 6.59 17.19
CA PHE A 15 7.70 5.23 16.69
C PHE A 15 6.57 4.86 15.73
N ALA A 16 5.35 5.33 15.96
CA ALA A 16 4.25 5.12 15.04
C ALA A 16 4.54 5.78 13.69
N ALA A 17 4.94 7.06 13.67
CA ALA A 17 5.25 7.77 12.44
C ALA A 17 6.43 7.14 11.67
N MET A 18 7.55 6.85 12.35
CA MET A 18 8.70 6.17 11.73
C MET A 18 8.35 4.76 11.25
N GLY A 19 7.61 3.99 12.06
CA GLY A 19 7.18 2.64 11.72
C GLY A 19 6.29 2.62 10.48
N VAL A 20 5.36 3.57 10.37
CA VAL A 20 4.53 3.73 9.16
C VAL A 20 5.37 4.09 7.95
N ALA A 21 6.33 5.02 8.07
CA ALA A 21 7.20 5.43 6.97
C ALA A 21 8.10 4.28 6.47
N VAL A 22 8.74 3.54 7.36
CA VAL A 22 9.55 2.37 6.98
C VAL A 22 8.66 1.24 6.44
N GLY A 23 7.48 1.06 7.04
CA GLY A 23 6.48 0.09 6.60
C GLY A 23 6.00 0.33 5.18
N ILE A 24 5.68 1.59 4.83
CA ILE A 24 5.19 1.91 3.48
C ILE A 24 6.28 1.74 2.42
N CYS A 25 7.51 2.15 2.73
CA CYS A 25 8.65 1.96 1.83
C CYS A 25 8.95 0.47 1.60
N SER A 26 9.02 -0.32 2.68
CA SER A 26 9.25 -1.77 2.58
C SER A 26 8.12 -2.50 1.84
N PHE A 27 6.86 -2.15 2.12
CA PHE A 27 5.71 -2.68 1.39
C PHE A 27 5.79 -2.40 -0.12
N GLN A 28 6.18 -1.19 -0.50
CA GLN A 28 6.33 -0.81 -1.90
C GLN A 28 7.43 -1.61 -2.59
N LEU A 29 8.59 -1.79 -1.93
CA LEU A 29 9.68 -2.62 -2.45
C LEU A 29 9.26 -4.08 -2.63
N VAL A 30 8.61 -4.68 -1.61
CA VAL A 30 8.14 -6.07 -1.67
C VAL A 30 7.14 -6.25 -2.82
N ARG A 31 6.19 -5.32 -3.00
CA ARG A 31 5.27 -5.36 -4.14
C ARG A 31 6.00 -5.29 -5.48
N ASN A 32 7.00 -4.42 -5.59
CA ASN A 32 7.77 -4.27 -6.83
C ASN A 32 8.59 -5.52 -7.15
N ILE A 33 9.10 -6.22 -6.14
CA ILE A 33 9.88 -7.45 -6.32
C ILE A 33 8.97 -8.64 -6.69
N CYS A 34 7.77 -8.72 -6.09
CA CYS A 34 6.91 -9.90 -6.20
C CYS A 34 5.86 -9.84 -7.31
N ILE A 35 5.42 -8.65 -7.73
CA ILE A 35 4.21 -8.49 -8.59
C ILE A 35 4.51 -7.61 -9.81
N ASN A 36 5.68 -6.97 -9.90
CA ASN A 36 6.01 -6.19 -11.09
C ASN A 36 6.39 -7.15 -12.23
N PRO A 37 5.63 -7.17 -13.35
CA PRO A 37 5.89 -8.09 -14.46
C PRO A 37 7.27 -7.89 -15.12
N GLU A 38 7.88 -6.71 -14.96
CA GLU A 38 9.19 -6.39 -15.51
C GLU A 38 10.35 -6.90 -14.62
N VAL A 39 10.10 -7.15 -13.33
CA VAL A 39 11.12 -7.53 -12.36
C VAL A 39 11.24 -9.04 -12.28
N ARG A 40 12.26 -9.59 -12.96
CA ARG A 40 12.47 -11.04 -13.08
C ARG A 40 13.51 -11.54 -12.09
N VAL A 41 13.10 -11.98 -10.90
CA VAL A 41 14.01 -12.51 -9.86
C VAL A 41 14.25 -14.01 -9.99
N ASN A 42 13.23 -14.77 -10.40
CA ASN A 42 13.33 -16.22 -10.60
C ASN A 42 14.04 -16.56 -11.93
N LYS A 43 14.88 -17.60 -11.91
CA LYS A 43 15.60 -18.11 -13.10
C LYS A 43 14.64 -18.51 -14.23
N GLN A 44 13.49 -19.09 -13.90
CA GLN A 44 12.47 -19.50 -14.88
C GLN A 44 11.93 -18.29 -15.67
N ASN A 45 11.58 -17.20 -14.97
CA ASN A 45 11.06 -15.98 -15.59
C ASN A 45 12.12 -15.23 -16.41
N ARG A 46 13.42 -15.39 -16.08
CA ARG A 46 14.52 -14.83 -16.88
C ARG A 46 14.75 -15.59 -18.19
N ALA A 47 14.48 -16.90 -18.21
CA ALA A 47 14.63 -17.73 -19.40
C ALA A 47 13.47 -17.58 -20.39
N ALA A 48 12.31 -17.07 -19.96
CA ALA A 48 11.18 -16.75 -20.81
C ALA A 48 11.50 -15.52 -21.70
N GLY A 49 11.79 -15.76 -22.98
CA GLY A 49 12.17 -14.72 -23.95
C GLY A 49 11.02 -13.79 -24.38
N VAL A 50 9.76 -14.24 -24.29
CA VAL A 50 8.56 -13.44 -24.57
C VAL A 50 7.62 -13.52 -23.36
N LEU A 51 7.15 -12.35 -22.89
CA LEU A 51 6.40 -12.21 -21.65
C LEU A 51 4.88 -12.17 -21.93
N GLU A 52 4.22 -13.32 -21.99
CA GLU A 52 2.74 -13.39 -22.08
C GLU A 52 2.06 -13.23 -20.71
N ASN A 53 2.49 -12.23 -19.93
CA ASN A 53 2.10 -12.09 -18.52
C ASN A 53 1.01 -11.04 -18.28
N PHE A 54 0.04 -10.97 -19.19
CA PHE A 54 -1.05 -9.98 -19.17
C PHE A 54 -1.87 -10.03 -17.87
N LYS A 55 -2.12 -11.22 -17.33
CA LYS A 55 -2.85 -11.41 -16.07
C LYS A 55 -2.11 -10.84 -14.86
N GLU A 56 -0.77 -10.95 -14.83
CA GLU A 56 0.04 -10.38 -13.75
C GLU A 56 0.13 -8.86 -13.88
N GLY A 57 0.28 -8.35 -15.11
CA GLY A 57 0.24 -6.91 -15.40
C GLY A 57 -1.10 -6.26 -15.01
N GLU A 58 -2.23 -6.90 -15.31
CA GLU A 58 -3.55 -6.45 -14.87
C GLU A 58 -3.62 -6.40 -13.34
N LYS A 59 -3.15 -7.46 -12.66
CA LYS A 59 -3.16 -7.54 -11.19
C LYS A 59 -2.24 -6.50 -10.53
N TYR A 60 -1.13 -6.16 -11.17
CA TYR A 60 -0.22 -5.09 -10.73
C TYR A 60 -0.85 -3.70 -10.87
N SER A 61 -1.47 -3.42 -12.02
CA SER A 61 -2.12 -2.13 -12.30
C SER A 61 -3.39 -1.92 -11.47
N GLU A 62 -4.23 -2.95 -11.39
CA GLU A 62 -5.57 -2.92 -10.80
C GLU A 62 -5.60 -3.62 -9.44
N ASN A 63 -4.97 -2.99 -8.45
CA ASN A 63 -5.01 -3.49 -7.08
C ASN A 63 -6.42 -3.31 -6.45
N PHE A 64 -6.71 -4.10 -5.41
CA PHE A 64 -8.02 -4.12 -4.76
C PHE A 64 -8.49 -2.74 -4.30
N LEU A 65 -7.59 -1.94 -3.71
CA LEU A 65 -7.91 -0.59 -3.26
C LEU A 65 -8.31 0.32 -4.41
N ARG A 66 -7.58 0.28 -5.54
CA ARG A 66 -7.90 1.04 -6.75
C ARG A 66 -9.25 0.62 -7.34
N LYS A 67 -9.55 -0.68 -7.39
CA LYS A 67 -10.86 -1.19 -7.81
C LYS A 67 -11.99 -0.72 -6.89
N PHE A 68 -11.76 -0.73 -5.57
CA PHE A 68 -12.73 -0.32 -4.57
C PHE A 68 -13.02 1.20 -4.61
N VAL A 69 -11.98 2.02 -4.78
CA VAL A 69 -12.09 3.49 -4.76
C VAL A 69 -12.53 4.08 -6.09
N ARG A 70 -12.35 3.38 -7.23
CA ARG A 70 -12.65 3.90 -8.58
C ARG A 70 -14.07 4.46 -8.76
N ASN A 71 -15.06 3.87 -8.09
CA ASN A 71 -16.47 4.29 -8.19
C ASN A 71 -16.94 5.14 -7.01
N LYS A 72 -16.02 5.60 -6.15
CA LYS A 72 -16.34 6.46 -5.00
C LYS A 72 -16.06 7.92 -5.36
N THR A 73 -16.92 8.82 -4.88
CA THR A 73 -16.66 10.25 -4.96
C THR A 73 -15.44 10.58 -4.09
N PRO A 74 -14.52 11.46 -4.55
CA PRO A 74 -13.35 11.84 -3.80
C PRO A 74 -13.75 12.75 -2.62
N GLU A 75 -14.20 12.13 -1.53
CA GLU A 75 -14.62 12.82 -0.30
C GLU A 75 -13.91 12.20 0.90
N ILE A 76 -13.31 13.04 1.75
CA ILE A 76 -12.53 12.60 2.92
C ILE A 76 -13.47 12.04 4.00
N MET A 77 -14.65 12.67 4.19
CA MET A 77 -15.63 12.30 5.20
C MET A 77 -17.05 12.43 4.64
N PRO A 78 -17.54 11.43 3.88
CA PRO A 78 -18.83 11.51 3.19
C PRO A 78 -20.02 11.67 4.15
N SER A 79 -19.95 11.09 5.36
CA SER A 79 -21.00 11.26 6.38
C SER A 79 -21.06 12.68 6.95
N ILE A 80 -19.90 13.29 7.19
CA ILE A 80 -19.81 14.67 7.70
C ILE A 80 -20.20 15.66 6.62
N ASN A 81 -19.74 15.43 5.38
CA ASN A 81 -20.12 16.27 4.24
C ASN A 81 -21.64 16.26 4.05
N ARG A 82 -22.27 15.08 3.99
CA ARG A 82 -23.74 14.96 3.84
C ARG A 82 -24.49 15.64 4.98
N PHE A 83 -24.02 15.49 6.21
CA PHE A 83 -24.62 16.16 7.37
C PHE A 83 -24.68 17.69 7.21
N PHE A 84 -23.69 18.29 6.55
CA PHE A 84 -23.66 19.74 6.33
C PHE A 84 -24.26 20.20 5.00
N THR A 85 -24.43 19.32 4.01
CA THR A 85 -24.88 19.69 2.65
C THR A 85 -26.28 19.24 2.27
N GLU A 86 -26.84 18.21 2.93
CA GLU A 86 -28.21 17.74 2.63
C GLU A 86 -29.24 18.65 3.34
N PRO A 87 -30.11 19.38 2.62
CA PRO A 87 -31.26 20.03 3.23
C PRO A 87 -32.30 18.97 3.59
N ASN A 88 -32.83 19.05 4.82
CA ASN A 88 -33.78 18.10 5.43
C ASN A 88 -34.88 17.59 4.49
#